data_AF-A0A914TB31-F1
#
_entry.id   AF-A0A914TB31-F1
#
_cell.length_a   1.000
_cell.length_b   1.000
_cell.length_c   1.000
_cell.angle_alpha   90.00
_cell.angle_beta   90.00
_cell.angle_gamma   90.00
#
_symmetry.space_group_name_H-M   'P 1'
#
loop_
_entity.id
_entity.type
_entity.pdbx_description
1 polymer ?
#
loop_
_entity_poly.entity_id
_entity_poly.type
_entity_poly.pdbx_seq_one_letter_code
_entity_poly.pdbx_strand_id
1 'polypeptide(L)'
;MSDGIALSTNLSELPYGLFHSLALSLESGSLWRLICNDSDDTVFCLSQSDIERFEKLNDPGAQYLRYLGNRGLTVEKLLKRLHTLAKFHGPIMDRPQLLLHRKFCPVIWSRKEQIRVSIVADGTQLKLECKANGFPVPRYEWRENGKIMACGSVATLVILRCPCTARNVFNCRVYNFIEDGQAYTEFYKANGKTSESELISDIVDLSNFVSAPNPNCQQCNLNDLDRIYNKLVNASATTPAAFGGDDGMLDTMDCTTAVTASDKVALIISNRTYFPNMSNLITPHCDAETLAEILQSLKFKTVTLGDLKLEEMKFIIKEYRKLLGEGVYAVFYFVGHGFEANGQCYLLPTDAPGHTYGPQHCISMDWVLSVFSDYNPALNLILLDICRKFLPSDLDLFTQYAEQYRKNAKVNRNTVYGYATSDLDLFTQYAEQYRKNAKVNRNTVYGYATSGGVGAYEIKGETNGVFMKYFKNRVLNQQPILNILNRVFRDIEKDKKVRDVQIPELRSNLTKPRSLYDPFVVDGHTNSFENHTIHWRLMHG
;
A
#
# COMPACT_ATOMS: atom_id res chain seq x y z
N MET A 1 -15.32 19.61 -40.39
CA MET A 1 -15.80 20.74 -39.59
C MET A 1 -15.83 20.30 -38.13
N SER A 2 -14.69 20.33 -37.45
CA SER A 2 -14.61 20.07 -36.01
C SER A 2 -14.38 21.41 -35.33
N ASP A 3 -15.41 22.25 -35.34
CA ASP A 3 -15.39 23.50 -34.58
C ASP A 3 -15.22 23.11 -33.11
N GLY A 4 -14.09 23.51 -32.52
CA GLY A 4 -13.84 23.30 -31.10
C GLY A 4 -14.97 23.92 -30.28
N ILE A 5 -15.33 23.28 -29.17
CA ILE A 5 -16.35 23.79 -28.24
C ILE A 5 -15.91 25.19 -27.80
N ALA A 6 -16.75 26.20 -28.03
CA ALA A 6 -16.44 27.55 -27.60
C ALA A 6 -16.39 27.60 -26.07
N LEU A 7 -15.42 28.33 -25.51
CA LEU A 7 -15.29 28.48 -24.06
C LEU A 7 -16.54 29.13 -23.42
N SER A 8 -17.28 29.93 -24.20
CA SER A 8 -18.54 30.56 -23.81
C SER A 8 -19.76 29.63 -23.86
N THR A 9 -19.64 28.43 -24.44
CA THR A 9 -20.76 27.46 -24.53
C THR A 9 -21.26 27.09 -23.14
N ASN A 10 -22.57 27.14 -22.94
CA ASN A 10 -23.20 26.69 -21.70
C ASN A 10 -23.08 25.15 -21.59
N LEU A 11 -22.83 24.63 -20.39
CA LEU A 11 -22.77 23.19 -20.14
C LEU A 11 -24.06 22.43 -20.55
N SER A 12 -25.23 23.09 -20.54
CA SER A 12 -26.49 22.51 -21.03
C SER A 12 -26.57 22.38 -22.55
N GLU A 13 -25.71 23.07 -23.28
CA GLU A 13 -25.67 23.11 -24.76
C GLU A 13 -24.60 22.18 -25.35
N LEU A 14 -23.92 21.40 -24.51
CA LEU A 14 -22.90 20.46 -24.97
C LEU A 14 -23.52 19.38 -25.88
N PRO A 15 -22.86 19.01 -27.00
CA PRO A 15 -23.29 17.89 -27.83
C PRO A 15 -23.46 16.61 -27.01
N TYR A 16 -24.51 15.82 -27.30
CA TYR A 16 -24.89 14.65 -26.50
C TYR A 16 -23.73 13.69 -26.19
N GLY A 17 -22.93 13.32 -27.20
CA GLY A 17 -21.80 12.40 -27.00
C GLY A 17 -20.70 12.97 -26.10
N LEU A 18 -20.44 14.28 -26.18
CA LEU A 18 -19.51 14.98 -25.31
C LEU A 18 -20.07 15.09 -23.89
N PHE A 19 -21.34 15.49 -23.74
CA PHE A 19 -22.02 15.58 -22.46
C PHE A 19 -21.96 14.24 -21.73
N HIS A 20 -22.28 13.15 -22.42
CA HIS A 20 -22.25 11.80 -21.86
C HIS A 20 -20.82 11.39 -21.43
N SER A 21 -19.82 11.61 -22.29
CA SER A 21 -18.43 11.30 -21.96
C SER A 21 -17.90 12.12 -20.78
N LEU A 22 -18.28 13.40 -20.71
CA LEU A 22 -17.93 14.28 -19.60
C LEU A 22 -18.60 13.83 -18.30
N ALA A 23 -19.89 13.49 -18.34
CA ALA A 23 -20.64 12.97 -17.19
C ALA A 23 -20.00 11.71 -16.62
N LEU A 24 -19.68 10.73 -17.46
CA LEU A 24 -18.97 9.51 -17.05
C LEU A 24 -17.60 9.83 -16.43
N SER A 25 -16.88 10.80 -16.99
CA SER A 25 -15.59 11.21 -16.41
C SER A 25 -15.76 11.81 -15.01
N LEU A 26 -16.86 12.52 -14.75
CA LEU A 26 -17.15 13.10 -13.44
C LEU A 26 -17.67 12.07 -12.43
N GLU A 27 -18.27 10.97 -12.88
CA GLU A 27 -18.69 9.86 -12.04
C GLU A 27 -17.52 9.00 -11.57
N SER A 28 -16.55 8.75 -12.45
CA SER A 28 -15.33 8.01 -12.13
C SER A 28 -14.67 8.56 -10.86
N GLY A 29 -14.52 7.72 -9.83
CA GLY A 29 -13.91 8.13 -8.56
C GLY A 29 -14.65 9.24 -7.81
N SER A 30 -15.94 9.46 -8.08
CA SER A 30 -16.74 10.56 -7.51
C SER A 30 -16.15 11.95 -7.73
N LEU A 31 -15.50 12.21 -8.88
CA LEU A 31 -14.89 13.51 -9.17
C LEU A 31 -15.86 14.68 -9.05
N TRP A 32 -17.14 14.50 -9.37
CA TRP A 32 -18.19 15.52 -9.18
C TRP A 32 -18.26 16.02 -7.72
N ARG A 33 -18.01 15.14 -6.72
CA ARG A 33 -17.96 15.52 -5.30
C ARG A 33 -16.76 16.42 -5.01
N LEU A 34 -15.60 16.14 -5.60
CA LEU A 34 -14.42 17.00 -5.46
C LEU A 34 -14.64 18.40 -6.06
N ILE A 35 -15.44 18.48 -7.12
CA ILE A 35 -15.78 19.77 -7.74
C ILE A 35 -16.71 20.59 -6.83
N CYS A 36 -17.69 19.95 -6.17
CA CYS A 36 -18.71 20.62 -5.37
C CYS A 36 -18.37 20.84 -3.88
N ASN A 37 -17.35 20.18 -3.33
CA ASN A 37 -17.04 20.19 -1.89
C ASN A 37 -16.18 21.38 -1.39
N ASP A 38 -16.06 22.45 -2.15
CA ASP A 38 -15.23 23.60 -1.77
C ASP A 38 -16.08 24.74 -1.23
N SER A 39 -16.01 24.96 0.08
CA SER A 39 -16.88 25.88 0.83
C SER A 39 -16.88 27.32 0.34
N ASP A 40 -15.87 27.73 -0.43
CA ASP A 40 -15.68 29.12 -0.84
C ASP A 40 -16.35 29.43 -2.21
N ASP A 41 -16.77 28.42 -2.98
CA ASP A 41 -17.28 28.59 -4.34
C ASP A 41 -18.78 28.24 -4.47
N THR A 42 -19.63 29.17 -4.04
CA THR A 42 -21.10 29.03 -4.03
C THR A 42 -21.72 28.61 -5.37
N VAL A 43 -21.02 28.84 -6.49
CA VAL A 43 -21.49 28.53 -7.84
C VAL A 43 -21.39 27.03 -8.13
N PHE A 44 -20.30 26.38 -7.69
CA PHE A 44 -20.06 24.95 -7.87
C PHE A 44 -20.56 24.10 -6.71
N CYS A 45 -20.82 24.71 -5.55
CA CYS A 45 -21.36 24.03 -4.37
C CYS A 45 -22.76 23.45 -4.55
N LEU A 46 -22.97 22.31 -3.89
CA LEU A 46 -24.27 21.70 -3.68
C LEU A 46 -24.63 21.77 -2.20
N SER A 47 -25.94 21.85 -1.91
CA SER A 47 -26.43 21.62 -0.54
C SER A 47 -26.28 20.13 -0.18
N GLN A 48 -26.16 19.82 1.11
CA GLN A 48 -26.10 18.43 1.58
C GLN A 48 -27.33 17.62 1.09
N SER A 49 -28.51 18.25 1.05
CA SER A 49 -29.72 17.64 0.51
C SER A 49 -29.66 17.35 -0.99
N ASP A 50 -28.98 18.19 -1.78
CA ASP A 50 -28.81 17.96 -3.21
C ASP A 50 -27.79 16.86 -3.50
N ILE A 51 -26.72 16.79 -2.69
CA ILE A 51 -25.71 15.71 -2.75
C ILE A 51 -26.41 14.36 -2.51
N GLU A 52 -27.16 14.23 -1.41
CA GLU A 52 -27.92 13.02 -1.09
C GLU A 52 -28.97 12.67 -2.16
N ARG A 53 -29.57 13.69 -2.79
CA ARG A 53 -30.53 13.47 -3.87
C ARG A 53 -29.84 12.93 -5.13
N PHE A 54 -28.70 13.48 -5.51
CA PHE A 54 -27.97 13.06 -6.71
C PHE A 54 -27.41 11.65 -6.57
N GLU A 55 -26.97 11.28 -5.38
CA GLU A 55 -26.46 9.93 -5.07
C GLU A 55 -27.52 8.83 -5.13
N LYS A 56 -28.79 9.19 -4.92
CA LYS A 56 -29.92 8.26 -5.08
C LYS A 56 -30.27 8.02 -6.55
N LEU A 57 -29.73 8.80 -7.47
CA LEU A 57 -29.98 8.68 -8.91
C LEU A 57 -28.84 7.86 -9.56
N ASN A 58 -29.17 7.13 -10.62
CA ASN A 58 -28.22 6.24 -11.33
C ASN A 58 -27.20 7.00 -12.22
N ASP A 59 -27.11 8.33 -12.13
CA ASP A 59 -26.27 9.18 -13.00
C ASP A 59 -25.79 10.50 -12.32
N PRO A 60 -25.16 10.46 -11.12
CA PRO A 60 -24.89 11.66 -10.32
C PRO A 60 -24.01 12.71 -11.05
N GLY A 61 -23.07 12.28 -11.92
CA GLY A 61 -22.25 13.21 -12.69
C GLY A 61 -23.04 13.93 -13.78
N ALA A 62 -23.99 13.23 -14.43
CA ALA A 62 -24.90 13.85 -15.39
C ALA A 62 -25.86 14.83 -14.70
N GLN A 63 -26.38 14.48 -13.52
CA GLN A 63 -27.22 15.38 -12.72
C GLN A 63 -26.47 16.63 -12.30
N TYR A 64 -25.23 16.46 -11.86
CA TYR A 64 -24.37 17.59 -11.50
C TYR A 64 -24.08 18.50 -12.70
N LEU A 65 -23.74 17.96 -13.87
CA LEU A 65 -23.54 18.76 -15.08
C LEU A 65 -24.80 19.53 -15.50
N ARG A 66 -25.97 18.90 -15.44
CA ARG A 66 -27.26 19.59 -15.69
C ARG A 66 -27.51 20.70 -14.69
N TYR A 67 -27.23 20.45 -13.41
CA TYR A 67 -27.35 21.46 -12.36
C TYR A 67 -26.45 22.67 -12.64
N LEU A 68 -25.19 22.44 -13.03
CA LEU A 68 -24.27 23.51 -13.40
C LEU A 68 -24.75 24.25 -14.68
N GLY A 69 -25.19 23.52 -15.71
CA GLY A 69 -25.72 24.12 -16.95
C GLY A 69 -26.96 24.99 -16.73
N ASN A 70 -27.90 24.52 -15.89
CA ASN A 70 -29.10 25.27 -15.51
C ASN A 70 -28.78 26.56 -14.75
N ARG A 71 -27.61 26.64 -14.10
CA ARG A 71 -27.08 27.87 -13.46
C ARG A 71 -26.30 28.77 -14.41
N GLY A 72 -26.27 28.46 -15.70
CA GLY A 72 -25.58 29.27 -16.70
C GLY A 72 -24.06 29.12 -16.66
N LEU A 73 -23.53 28.01 -16.13
CA LEU A 73 -22.09 27.79 -16.15
C LEU A 73 -21.63 27.45 -17.57
N THR A 74 -20.50 28.03 -17.94
CA THR A 74 -19.86 27.82 -19.24
C THR A 74 -18.70 26.84 -19.12
N VAL A 75 -18.28 26.31 -20.27
CA VAL A 75 -17.08 25.48 -20.39
C VAL A 75 -15.84 26.17 -19.79
N GLU A 76 -15.68 27.47 -20.00
CA GLU A 76 -14.58 28.26 -19.42
C GLU A 76 -14.54 28.20 -17.89
N LYS A 77 -15.69 28.39 -17.23
CA LYS A 77 -15.78 28.38 -15.77
C LYS A 77 -15.45 27.00 -15.22
N LEU A 78 -15.99 25.95 -15.84
CA LEU A 78 -15.69 24.57 -15.44
C LEU A 78 -14.21 24.22 -15.64
N LEU A 79 -13.61 24.62 -16.76
CA LEU A 79 -12.18 24.43 -17.01
C LEU A 79 -11.29 25.15 -15.99
N LYS A 80 -11.63 26.39 -15.60
CA LYS A 80 -10.92 27.12 -14.54
C LYS A 80 -10.99 26.39 -13.21
N ARG A 81 -12.18 25.90 -12.84
CA ARG A 81 -12.41 25.12 -11.62
C ARG A 81 -11.58 23.83 -11.62
N LEU A 82 -11.70 23.03 -12.67
CA LEU A 82 -10.94 21.78 -12.84
C LEU A 82 -9.43 22.03 -12.81
N HIS A 83 -8.95 23.10 -13.44
CA HIS A 83 -7.53 23.44 -13.40
C HIS A 83 -7.03 23.79 -12.00
N THR A 84 -7.82 24.54 -11.22
CA THR A 84 -7.48 24.85 -9.83
C THR A 84 -7.40 23.58 -8.99
N LEU A 85 -8.39 22.70 -9.11
CA LEU A 85 -8.43 21.41 -8.41
C LEU A 85 -7.29 20.47 -8.84
N ALA A 86 -6.90 20.49 -10.11
CA ALA A 86 -5.78 19.69 -10.63
C ALA A 86 -4.45 19.98 -9.92
N LYS A 87 -4.27 21.17 -9.34
CA LYS A 87 -3.07 21.52 -8.55
C LYS A 87 -2.98 20.73 -7.24
N PHE A 88 -4.10 20.26 -6.70
CA PHE A 88 -4.18 19.53 -5.43
C PHE A 88 -4.43 18.04 -5.64
N HIS A 89 -5.26 17.70 -6.61
CA HIS A 89 -5.69 16.32 -6.88
C HIS A 89 -4.92 15.65 -8.03
N GLY A 90 -4.09 16.40 -8.76
CA GLY A 90 -3.20 15.85 -9.78
C GLY A 90 -3.94 15.32 -11.03
N PRO A 91 -3.45 14.22 -11.64
CA PRO A 91 -3.86 13.79 -12.98
C PRO A 91 -5.32 13.29 -13.08
N ILE A 92 -5.98 13.00 -11.95
CA ILE A 92 -7.39 12.59 -11.95
C ILE A 92 -8.30 13.68 -12.54
N MET A 93 -7.85 14.95 -12.52
CA MET A 93 -8.58 16.09 -13.07
C MET A 93 -8.34 16.29 -14.57
N ASP A 94 -7.43 15.57 -15.22
CA ASP A 94 -7.05 15.83 -16.62
C ASP A 94 -8.13 15.40 -17.61
N ARG A 95 -8.74 14.23 -17.40
CA ARG A 95 -9.74 13.65 -18.32
C ARG A 95 -10.92 14.61 -18.64
N PRO A 96 -11.63 15.20 -17.67
CA PRO A 96 -12.70 16.15 -17.98
C PRO A 96 -12.20 17.40 -18.73
N GLN A 97 -10.97 17.84 -18.47
CA GLN A 97 -10.36 18.99 -19.16
C GLN A 97 -9.97 18.66 -20.60
N LEU A 98 -9.50 17.44 -20.85
CA LEU A 98 -9.17 16.93 -22.19
C LEU A 98 -10.43 16.76 -23.05
N LEU A 99 -11.52 16.25 -22.47
CA LEU A 99 -12.83 16.17 -23.14
C LEU A 99 -13.34 17.56 -23.52
N LEU A 100 -13.14 18.56 -22.67
CA LEU A 100 -13.49 19.96 -22.93
C LEU A 100 -12.46 20.69 -23.82
N HIS A 101 -11.54 19.95 -24.47
CA HIS A 101 -10.56 20.47 -25.42
C HIS A 101 -9.64 21.57 -24.85
N ARG A 102 -9.30 21.50 -23.56
CA ARG A 102 -8.31 22.42 -22.96
C ARG A 102 -7.00 22.38 -23.75
N LYS A 103 -6.43 23.53 -24.09
CA LYS A 103 -5.17 23.60 -24.85
C LYS A 103 -4.06 22.78 -24.18
N PHE A 104 -3.40 21.90 -24.93
CA PHE A 104 -2.18 21.20 -24.50
C PHE A 104 -1.11 22.22 -24.13
N CYS A 105 -0.53 22.07 -22.94
CA CYS A 105 0.56 22.91 -22.47
C CYS A 105 1.80 22.03 -22.34
N PRO A 106 2.83 22.22 -23.19
CA PRO A 106 4.10 21.53 -23.05
C PRO A 106 4.68 21.72 -21.65
N VAL A 107 5.44 20.73 -21.18
CA VAL A 107 6.16 20.83 -19.92
C VAL A 107 7.16 21.98 -19.99
N ILE A 108 7.13 22.84 -18.97
CA ILE A 108 8.07 23.94 -18.76
C ILE A 108 8.57 23.91 -17.32
N TRP A 109 9.85 24.19 -17.11
CA TRP A 109 10.40 24.28 -15.76
C TRP A 109 9.67 25.38 -14.97
N SER A 110 9.23 25.07 -13.75
CA SER A 110 8.57 26.05 -12.89
C SER A 110 9.55 27.13 -12.39
N ARG A 111 10.86 26.88 -12.50
CA ARG A 111 11.95 27.74 -12.01
C ARG A 111 13.17 27.65 -12.94
N LYS A 112 14.08 28.62 -12.85
CA LYS A 112 15.37 28.58 -13.55
C LYS A 112 16.27 27.46 -13.04
N GLU A 113 16.26 27.22 -11.73
CA GLU A 113 16.87 26.04 -11.12
C GLU A 113 15.99 24.81 -11.39
N GLN A 114 16.48 23.90 -12.22
CA GLN A 114 15.71 22.73 -12.66
C GLN A 114 15.56 21.69 -11.54
N ILE A 115 16.60 21.52 -10.72
CA ILE A 115 16.58 20.72 -9.50
C ILE A 115 17.09 21.57 -8.34
N ARG A 116 16.28 21.65 -7.28
CA ARG A 116 16.66 22.28 -6.02
C ARG A 116 17.07 21.22 -5.02
N VAL A 117 18.26 21.37 -4.44
CA VAL A 117 18.74 20.50 -3.36
C VAL A 117 18.53 21.21 -2.03
N SER A 118 17.97 20.51 -1.05
CA SER A 118 17.82 21.00 0.31
C SER A 118 18.12 19.88 1.32
N ILE A 119 18.67 20.24 2.47
CA ILE A 119 18.89 19.30 3.57
C ILE A 119 17.58 19.19 4.35
N VAL A 120 17.11 17.97 4.58
CA VAL A 120 15.91 17.69 5.39
C VAL A 120 16.21 18.08 6.85
N ALA A 121 15.20 18.46 7.62
CA ALA A 121 15.36 19.03 8.97
C ALA A 121 16.19 18.17 9.95
N ASP A 122 16.21 16.84 9.75
CA ASP A 122 17.00 15.91 10.55
C ASP A 122 18.52 15.93 10.21
N GLY A 123 18.92 16.61 9.14
CA GLY A 123 20.30 16.72 8.68
C GLY A 123 20.86 15.48 7.99
N THR A 124 20.08 14.39 7.89
CA THR A 124 20.54 13.05 7.42
C THR A 124 20.16 12.73 5.99
N GLN A 125 19.22 13.48 5.41
CA GLN A 125 18.72 13.27 4.06
C GLN A 125 18.82 14.55 3.21
N LEU A 126 18.96 14.36 1.91
CA LEU A 126 18.84 15.41 0.90
C LEU A 126 17.51 15.24 0.17
N LYS A 127 16.80 16.35 0.00
CA LYS A 127 15.58 16.45 -0.80
C LYS A 127 15.92 17.17 -2.10
N LEU A 128 15.80 16.45 -3.21
CA LEU A 128 15.93 16.94 -4.57
C LEU A 128 14.53 17.23 -5.11
N GLU A 129 14.22 18.49 -5.39
CA GLU A 129 12.92 18.91 -5.92
C GLU A 129 13.07 19.34 -7.38
N CYS A 130 12.31 18.70 -8.26
CA CYS A 130 12.21 19.03 -9.68
C CYS A 130 10.76 19.35 -10.00
N LYS A 131 10.45 20.59 -10.38
CA LYS A 131 9.07 21.05 -10.61
C LYS A 131 8.90 21.61 -12.00
N ALA A 132 7.87 21.13 -12.68
CA ALA A 132 7.44 21.63 -13.98
C ALA A 132 5.94 21.91 -13.99
N ASN A 133 5.54 22.78 -14.90
CA ASN A 133 4.14 23.06 -15.20
C ASN A 133 3.82 22.50 -16.59
N GLY A 134 2.61 22.01 -16.80
CA GLY A 134 2.16 21.48 -18.08
C GLY A 134 0.71 21.01 -18.00
N PHE A 135 0.12 20.72 -19.16
CA PHE A 135 -1.19 20.10 -19.29
C PHE A 135 -1.17 19.12 -20.47
N PRO A 136 -1.45 17.82 -20.27
CA PRO A 136 -1.80 17.14 -19.00
C PRO A 136 -0.75 17.29 -17.89
N VAL A 137 -1.13 16.98 -16.64
CA VAL A 137 -0.26 17.13 -15.47
C VAL A 137 1.08 16.43 -15.72
N PRO A 138 2.24 17.10 -15.49
CA PRO A 138 3.54 16.53 -15.75
C PRO A 138 3.81 15.25 -14.94
N ARG A 139 4.39 14.24 -15.60
CA ARG A 139 4.91 13.01 -15.01
C ARG A 139 6.43 13.15 -14.82
N TYR A 140 6.96 12.48 -13.80
CA TYR A 140 8.36 12.60 -13.39
C TYR A 140 9.06 11.23 -13.42
N GLU A 141 10.35 11.24 -13.73
CA GLU A 141 11.21 10.06 -13.73
C GLU A 141 12.63 10.46 -13.32
N TRP A 142 13.05 10.07 -12.12
CA TRP A 142 14.42 10.30 -11.64
C TRP A 142 15.38 9.22 -12.14
N ARG A 143 16.61 9.62 -12.48
CA ARG A 143 17.68 8.70 -12.85
C ARG A 143 18.91 8.91 -11.99
N GLU A 144 19.53 7.81 -11.60
CA GLU A 144 20.78 7.74 -10.86
C GLU A 144 21.81 7.01 -11.74
N ASN A 145 22.93 7.67 -12.05
CA ASN A 145 23.97 7.15 -12.94
C ASN A 145 23.40 6.66 -14.29
N GLY A 146 22.41 7.38 -14.82
CA GLY A 146 21.72 7.05 -16.07
C GLY A 146 20.64 5.95 -15.96
N LYS A 147 20.49 5.29 -14.82
CA LYS A 147 19.46 4.26 -14.58
C LYS A 147 18.22 4.85 -13.93
N ILE A 148 17.05 4.47 -14.41
CA ILE A 148 15.77 4.92 -13.87
C ILE A 148 15.60 4.40 -12.44
N MET A 149 15.28 5.30 -11.51
CA MET A 149 14.99 4.97 -10.12
C MET A 149 13.53 4.55 -9.97
N ALA A 150 13.30 3.38 -9.37
CA ALA A 150 11.94 2.85 -9.16
C ALA A 150 11.05 3.75 -8.27
N CYS A 151 11.65 4.59 -7.41
CA CYS A 151 10.98 5.54 -6.51
C CYS A 151 10.86 6.97 -7.07
N GLY A 152 11.19 7.17 -8.36
CA GLY A 152 11.34 8.49 -8.98
C GLY A 152 10.12 9.03 -9.73
N SER A 153 8.89 8.61 -9.40
CA SER A 153 7.69 8.96 -10.19
C SER A 153 7.02 10.29 -9.81
N VAL A 154 7.61 11.03 -8.86
CA VAL A 154 7.08 12.30 -8.34
C VAL A 154 8.12 13.41 -8.42
N ALA A 155 7.66 14.65 -8.32
CA ALA A 155 8.47 15.87 -8.40
C ALA A 155 9.58 15.99 -7.32
N THR A 156 9.65 15.07 -6.37
CA THR A 156 10.60 15.12 -5.25
C THR A 156 11.25 13.76 -5.05
N LEU A 157 12.58 13.73 -5.05
CA LEU A 157 13.38 12.57 -4.68
C LEU A 157 14.06 12.85 -3.33
N VAL A 158 13.99 11.90 -2.40
CA VAL A 158 14.69 11.97 -1.12
C VAL A 158 15.77 10.90 -1.10
N ILE A 159 17.01 11.32 -0.88
CA ILE A 159 18.19 10.45 -0.84
C ILE A 159 18.95 10.64 0.47
N LEU A 160 19.73 9.65 0.87
CA LEU A 160 20.58 9.78 2.04
C LEU A 160 21.68 10.82 1.81
N ARG A 161 21.90 11.69 2.78
CA ARG A 161 23.06 12.58 2.85
C ARG A 161 24.27 11.75 3.30
N CYS A 162 25.01 11.17 2.35
CA CYS A 162 26.25 10.45 2.62
C CYS A 162 27.32 10.75 1.56
N PRO A 163 28.61 10.61 1.90
CA PRO A 163 29.70 10.71 0.93
C PRO A 163 29.59 9.74 -0.25
N CYS A 164 28.92 8.60 -0.07
CA CYS A 164 28.65 7.62 -1.11
C CYS A 164 27.70 8.15 -2.20
N THR A 165 26.52 8.61 -1.80
CA THR A 165 25.48 9.12 -2.70
C THR A 165 25.94 10.39 -3.41
N ALA A 166 26.81 11.19 -2.78
CA ALA A 166 27.34 12.39 -3.40
C ALA A 166 28.26 12.13 -4.62
N ARG A 167 28.70 10.89 -4.82
CA ARG A 167 29.44 10.48 -6.03
C ARG A 167 28.52 10.07 -7.18
N ASN A 168 27.23 9.90 -6.91
CA ASN A 168 26.27 9.51 -7.93
C ASN A 168 25.76 10.74 -8.68
N VAL A 169 25.44 10.52 -9.95
CA VAL A 169 24.93 11.53 -10.87
C VAL A 169 23.40 11.44 -10.93
N PHE A 170 22.71 12.53 -10.59
CA PHE A 170 21.25 12.58 -10.61
C PHE A 170 20.73 13.57 -11.65
N ASN A 171 19.72 13.16 -12.41
CA ASN A 171 18.89 14.05 -13.21
C ASN A 171 17.43 13.60 -13.19
N CYS A 172 16.53 14.50 -13.60
CA CYS A 172 15.10 14.28 -13.62
C CYS A 172 14.56 14.49 -15.03
N ARG A 173 13.83 13.50 -15.53
CA ARG A 173 13.06 13.59 -16.76
C ARG A 173 11.62 13.93 -16.40
N VAL A 174 11.06 14.91 -17.11
CA VAL A 174 9.68 15.37 -16.93
C VAL A 174 8.99 15.34 -18.27
N TYR A 175 7.79 14.77 -18.35
CA TYR A 175 7.07 14.64 -19.61
C TYR A 175 5.56 14.68 -19.42
N ASN A 176 4.84 15.07 -20.47
CA ASN A 176 3.39 14.89 -20.57
C ASN A 176 3.02 14.49 -21.99
N PHE A 177 1.91 13.78 -22.15
CA PHE A 177 1.44 13.32 -23.45
C PHE A 177 -0.06 13.06 -23.46
N ILE A 178 -0.63 12.98 -24.66
CA ILE A 178 -2.02 12.59 -24.91
C ILE A 178 -2.10 11.10 -25.21
N GLU A 179 -2.88 10.39 -24.40
CA GLU A 179 -3.10 8.95 -24.54
C GLU A 179 -3.88 8.62 -25.84
N ASP A 180 -3.52 7.48 -26.43
CA ASP A 180 -4.19 6.94 -27.62
C ASP A 180 -5.52 6.25 -27.28
N GLY A 181 -6.40 6.16 -28.28
CA GLY A 181 -7.69 5.45 -28.17
C GLY A 181 -8.74 6.15 -27.31
N GLN A 182 -8.59 7.44 -27.02
CA GLN A 182 -9.54 8.23 -26.24
C GLN A 182 -10.42 9.09 -27.16
N ALA A 183 -11.62 9.45 -26.68
CA ALA A 183 -12.58 10.25 -27.45
C ALA A 183 -12.04 11.63 -27.89
N TYR A 184 -11.05 12.17 -27.18
CA TYR A 184 -10.40 13.44 -27.48
C TYR A 184 -9.10 13.29 -28.30
N THR A 185 -8.60 12.07 -28.54
CA THR A 185 -7.29 11.84 -29.18
C THR A 185 -7.20 12.50 -30.55
N GLU A 186 -8.25 12.37 -31.38
CA GLU A 186 -8.31 12.98 -32.72
C GLU A 186 -8.15 14.51 -32.67
N PHE A 187 -8.75 15.16 -31.68
CA PHE A 187 -8.63 16.62 -31.52
C PHE A 187 -7.19 17.05 -31.25
N TYR A 188 -6.45 16.31 -30.42
CA TYR A 188 -5.08 16.68 -30.03
C TYR A 188 -4.00 16.16 -30.98
N LYS A 189 -4.25 15.06 -31.71
CA LYS A 189 -3.31 14.48 -32.68
C LYS A 189 -3.58 14.91 -34.12
N ALA A 190 -4.56 15.78 -34.36
CA ALA A 190 -4.75 16.42 -35.67
C ALA A 190 -3.48 17.14 -36.16
N ASN A 191 -3.28 17.16 -37.48
CA ASN A 191 -2.07 17.62 -38.15
C ASN A 191 -1.53 18.94 -37.57
N GLY A 192 -0.27 18.93 -37.12
CA GLY A 192 0.47 20.11 -36.64
C GLY A 192 0.30 20.46 -35.16
N LYS A 193 -0.49 19.70 -34.37
CA LYS A 193 -0.61 19.91 -32.92
C LYS A 193 0.43 19.12 -32.13
N THR A 194 1.02 19.76 -31.12
CA THR A 194 1.86 19.09 -30.12
C THR A 194 0.98 18.24 -29.21
N SER A 195 1.27 16.95 -29.11
CA SER A 195 0.54 16.00 -28.27
C SER A 195 1.42 15.30 -27.23
N GLU A 196 2.72 15.59 -27.22
CA GLU A 196 3.68 15.14 -26.23
C GLU A 196 4.77 16.20 -26.04
N SER A 197 5.36 16.24 -24.85
CA SER A 197 6.54 17.05 -24.59
C SER A 197 7.38 16.48 -23.46
N GLU A 198 8.67 16.78 -23.50
CA GLU A 198 9.67 16.25 -22.57
C GLU A 198 10.71 17.32 -22.24
N LEU A 199 11.17 17.30 -20.99
CA LEU A 199 12.34 18.00 -20.49
C LEU A 199 13.21 17.04 -19.71
N ILE A 200 14.53 17.20 -19.82
CA ILE A 200 15.51 16.47 -19.02
C ILE A 200 16.33 17.52 -18.29
N SER A 201 16.48 17.37 -16.98
CA SER A 201 17.28 18.30 -16.20
C SER A 201 18.77 18.09 -16.44
N ASP A 202 19.53 19.14 -16.17
CA ASP A 202 20.97 19.07 -15.96
C ASP A 202 21.29 18.13 -14.79
N ILE A 203 22.51 17.61 -14.80
CA ILE A 203 23.05 16.77 -13.73
C ILE A 203 23.28 17.63 -12.49
N VAL A 204 22.84 17.13 -11.34
CA VAL A 204 23.06 17.80 -10.05
C VAL A 204 24.36 17.31 -9.43
N ASP A 205 25.21 18.27 -9.07
CA ASP A 205 26.38 18.04 -8.24
C ASP A 205 26.00 18.10 -6.74
N LEU A 206 26.18 16.99 -6.04
CA LEU A 206 25.89 16.85 -4.61
C LEU A 206 27.13 17.03 -3.72
N SER A 207 28.31 17.26 -4.30
CA SER A 207 29.60 17.36 -3.58
C SER A 207 29.57 18.35 -2.42
N ASN A 208 28.89 19.48 -2.61
CA ASN A 208 28.79 20.56 -1.63
C ASN A 208 27.80 20.29 -0.49
N PHE A 209 27.02 19.21 -0.56
CA PHE A 209 25.99 18.86 0.43
C PHE A 209 26.39 17.69 1.34
N VAL A 210 27.65 17.24 1.26
CA VAL A 210 28.21 16.11 2.01
C VAL A 210 28.39 16.44 3.49
N SER A 211 28.21 15.44 4.36
CA SER A 211 28.57 15.46 5.79
C SER A 211 29.48 14.28 6.14
N ALA A 212 29.86 14.15 7.42
CA ALA A 212 30.50 12.94 7.95
C ALA A 212 29.73 11.66 7.55
N PRO A 213 30.40 10.49 7.47
CA PRO A 213 29.77 9.22 7.09
C PRO A 213 28.47 9.00 7.84
N ASN A 214 27.40 8.74 7.11
CA ASN A 214 26.08 8.55 7.71
C ASN A 214 26.00 7.12 8.27
N PRO A 215 25.83 6.94 9.60
CA PRO A 215 25.79 5.62 10.22
C PRO A 215 24.57 4.78 9.82
N ASN A 216 23.57 5.39 9.17
CA ASN A 216 22.42 4.70 8.60
C ASN A 216 22.64 4.26 7.15
N CYS A 217 23.78 4.59 6.54
CA CYS A 217 24.11 4.16 5.18
C CYS A 217 24.91 2.85 5.19
N GLN A 218 24.35 1.80 4.60
CA GLN A 218 24.98 0.48 4.49
C GLN A 218 26.35 0.54 3.79
N GLN A 219 26.49 1.33 2.72
CA GLN A 219 27.73 1.47 1.98
C GLN A 219 28.82 2.22 2.77
N CYS A 220 28.44 3.22 3.57
CA CYS A 220 29.38 3.87 4.49
C CYS A 220 29.83 2.92 5.60
N ASN A 221 28.90 2.16 6.19
CA ASN A 221 29.23 1.20 7.26
C ASN A 221 30.09 0.03 6.76
N LEU A 222 29.90 -0.43 5.51
CA LEU A 222 30.78 -1.42 4.87
C LEU A 222 32.19 -0.86 4.67
N ASN A 223 32.31 0.38 4.18
CA ASN A 223 33.61 1.03 4.01
C ASN A 223 34.31 1.34 5.35
N ASP A 224 33.56 1.59 6.42
CA ASP A 224 34.10 1.76 7.78
C ASP A 224 34.52 0.41 8.39
N LEU A 225 33.78 -0.68 8.15
CA LEU A 225 34.17 -2.04 8.54
C LEU A 225 35.44 -2.50 7.81
N ASP A 226 35.58 -2.22 6.52
CA ASP A 226 36.83 -2.49 5.77
C ASP A 226 38.01 -1.66 6.29
N ARG A 227 37.78 -0.40 6.69
CA ARG A 227 38.81 0.42 7.34
C ARG A 227 39.23 -0.13 8.70
N ILE A 228 38.28 -0.64 9.48
CA ILE A 228 38.54 -1.25 10.79
C ILE A 228 39.26 -2.60 10.59
N TYR A 229 38.81 -3.43 9.65
CA TYR A 229 39.43 -4.70 9.28
C TYR A 229 40.88 -4.50 8.82
N ASN A 230 41.15 -3.55 7.93
CA ASN A 230 42.51 -3.23 7.49
C ASN A 230 43.39 -2.68 8.61
N LYS A 231 42.82 -1.95 9.59
CA LYS A 231 43.56 -1.53 10.81
C LYS A 231 43.88 -2.70 11.74
N LEU A 232 42.99 -3.70 11.86
CA LEU A 232 43.18 -4.89 12.70
C LEU A 232 44.14 -5.91 12.05
N VAL A 233 44.09 -6.06 10.73
CA VAL A 233 45.01 -6.90 9.94
C VAL A 233 46.44 -6.35 10.02
N ASN A 234 46.61 -5.02 9.93
CA ASN A 234 47.93 -4.38 10.07
C ASN A 234 48.47 -4.37 11.51
N ALA A 235 47.63 -4.65 12.51
CA ALA A 235 48.05 -4.77 13.91
C ALA A 235 48.50 -6.20 14.30
N SER A 236 48.25 -7.19 13.43
CA SER A 236 48.45 -8.63 13.75
C SER A 236 49.57 -9.29 12.96
N ALA A 237 50.48 -8.52 12.37
CA ALA A 237 51.62 -9.04 11.62
C ALA A 237 52.81 -9.40 12.53
N THR A 238 52.73 -10.55 13.20
CA THR A 238 53.91 -11.30 13.68
C THR A 238 53.66 -12.80 13.62
N THR A 239 54.07 -13.37 12.47
CA THR A 239 54.64 -14.70 12.14
C THR A 239 54.24 -16.01 12.87
N PRO A 240 54.40 -17.18 12.17
CA PRO A 240 53.42 -18.27 12.17
C PRO A 240 53.90 -19.57 12.85
N ALA A 241 52.99 -20.50 13.10
CA ALA A 241 53.31 -21.92 13.27
C ALA A 241 52.22 -22.81 12.66
N ALA A 242 52.70 -23.82 11.93
CA ALA A 242 51.97 -24.75 11.07
C ALA A 242 51.30 -25.90 11.81
N PHE A 243 50.21 -26.44 11.25
CA PHE A 243 49.65 -27.82 11.24
C PHE A 243 48.36 -27.72 10.40
N GLY A 244 48.01 -28.46 9.34
CA GLY A 244 48.43 -29.75 8.80
C GLY A 244 47.18 -30.64 8.61
N GLY A 245 46.70 -30.83 7.36
CA GLY A 245 45.60 -31.73 6.93
C GLY A 245 44.29 -30.98 6.56
N ASP A 246 43.89 -30.77 5.29
CA ASP A 246 43.44 -31.73 4.24
C ASP A 246 42.19 -32.50 4.71
N ASP A 247 41.00 -32.49 4.10
CA ASP A 247 40.51 -32.17 2.76
C ASP A 247 38.97 -31.93 2.93
N GLY A 248 38.35 -30.86 2.46
CA GLY A 248 37.79 -30.82 1.12
C GLY A 248 36.28 -31.19 1.07
N MET A 249 35.38 -30.27 1.41
CA MET A 249 34.14 -30.08 0.62
C MET A 249 33.62 -28.66 0.78
N LEU A 250 34.10 -27.82 -0.13
CA LEU A 250 33.51 -26.56 -0.52
C LEU A 250 32.12 -26.86 -1.10
N ASP A 251 31.07 -26.81 -0.27
CA ASP A 251 29.72 -26.70 -0.81
C ASP A 251 29.53 -25.24 -1.20
N THR A 252 29.92 -25.02 -2.45
CA THR A 252 29.44 -24.02 -3.38
C THR A 252 28.38 -23.08 -2.80
N MET A 253 28.75 -21.80 -2.81
CA MET A 253 27.87 -20.65 -2.97
C MET A 253 26.69 -21.04 -3.87
N ASP A 254 25.60 -21.51 -3.26
CA ASP A 254 24.37 -21.77 -3.97
C ASP A 254 23.91 -20.39 -4.42
N CYS A 255 23.93 -20.19 -5.73
CA CYS A 255 23.44 -19.00 -6.39
C CYS A 255 22.02 -18.82 -5.88
N THR A 256 21.81 -17.92 -4.91
CA THR A 256 20.52 -17.72 -4.26
C THR A 256 19.50 -17.46 -5.36
N THR A 257 18.71 -18.48 -5.68
CA THR A 257 17.61 -18.37 -6.62
C THR A 257 16.82 -17.15 -6.24
N ALA A 258 16.80 -16.15 -7.14
CA ALA A 258 16.09 -14.91 -6.89
C ALA A 258 14.65 -15.26 -6.52
N VAL A 259 14.26 -14.92 -5.30
CA VAL A 259 12.94 -15.22 -4.79
C VAL A 259 11.97 -14.26 -5.46
N THR A 260 10.96 -14.81 -6.13
CA THR A 260 10.03 -14.05 -6.96
C THR A 260 8.58 -14.32 -6.57
N ALA A 261 7.69 -13.42 -7.00
CA ALA A 261 6.24 -13.53 -6.87
C ALA A 261 5.60 -13.73 -8.25
N SER A 262 4.54 -14.53 -8.35
CA SER A 262 3.73 -14.62 -9.59
C SER A 262 2.70 -13.49 -9.68
N ASP A 263 2.17 -13.06 -8.52
CA ASP A 263 1.30 -11.91 -8.38
C ASP A 263 1.41 -11.36 -6.94
N LYS A 264 0.94 -10.14 -6.70
CA LYS A 264 0.96 -9.48 -5.39
C LYS A 264 -0.41 -8.89 -5.14
N VAL A 265 -1.10 -9.39 -4.12
CA VAL A 265 -2.51 -9.03 -3.84
C VAL A 265 -2.70 -8.73 -2.36
N ALA A 266 -3.47 -7.71 -2.03
CA ALA A 266 -3.71 -7.32 -0.65
C ALA A 266 -5.19 -7.03 -0.40
N LEU A 267 -5.73 -7.54 0.71
CA LEU A 267 -7.02 -7.15 1.26
C LEU A 267 -6.79 -6.35 2.54
N ILE A 268 -7.30 -5.13 2.57
CA ILE A 268 -7.20 -4.20 3.69
C ILE A 268 -8.62 -3.86 4.15
N ILE A 269 -8.93 -4.18 5.40
CA ILE A 269 -10.22 -3.86 6.03
C ILE A 269 -9.98 -2.92 7.21
N SER A 270 -10.67 -1.78 7.21
CA SER A 270 -10.60 -0.78 8.28
C SER A 270 -11.96 -0.48 8.89
N ASN A 271 -12.20 -0.95 10.09
CA ASN A 271 -13.46 -0.69 10.78
C ASN A 271 -13.24 0.33 11.89
N ARG A 272 -13.86 1.50 11.73
CA ARG A 272 -13.76 2.68 12.60
C ARG A 272 -15.08 3.00 13.29
N THR A 273 -16.19 2.97 12.55
CA THR A 273 -17.50 3.46 13.02
C THR A 273 -18.35 2.30 13.56
N TYR A 274 -18.42 2.17 14.88
CA TYR A 274 -19.20 1.13 15.59
C TYR A 274 -20.41 1.69 16.36
N PHE A 275 -20.64 3.00 16.28
CA PHE A 275 -21.76 3.66 16.93
C PHE A 275 -23.11 3.17 16.34
N PRO A 276 -24.15 2.92 17.17
CA PRO A 276 -24.24 3.19 18.61
C PRO A 276 -23.74 2.05 19.53
N ASN A 277 -23.37 0.91 18.96
CA ASN A 277 -23.15 -0.32 19.73
C ASN A 277 -21.84 -0.32 20.53
N MET A 278 -20.78 0.32 20.02
CA MET A 278 -19.47 0.41 20.66
C MET A 278 -18.81 1.77 20.39
N SER A 279 -17.71 2.07 21.10
CA SER A 279 -16.94 3.30 20.88
C SER A 279 -16.22 3.27 19.54
N ASN A 280 -16.35 4.36 18.78
CA ASN A 280 -15.62 4.56 17.53
C ASN A 280 -14.10 4.66 17.77
N LEU A 281 -13.35 4.27 16.74
CA LEU A 281 -11.90 4.43 16.66
C LEU A 281 -11.54 5.68 15.85
N ILE A 282 -10.27 6.11 15.86
CA ILE A 282 -9.84 7.35 15.22
C ILE A 282 -8.99 7.06 13.97
N THR A 283 -8.00 6.16 14.07
CA THR A 283 -6.96 5.97 13.04
C THR A 283 -7.21 4.87 11.98
N PRO A 284 -8.19 3.94 12.06
CA PRO A 284 -8.26 2.78 11.16
C PRO A 284 -8.27 3.13 9.67
N HIS A 285 -9.01 4.16 9.24
CA HIS A 285 -9.05 4.55 7.84
C HIS A 285 -7.71 5.15 7.38
N CYS A 286 -7.08 6.00 8.19
CA CYS A 286 -5.77 6.56 7.88
C CYS A 286 -4.68 5.47 7.82
N ASP A 287 -4.78 4.45 8.69
CA ASP A 287 -3.86 3.32 8.69
C ASP A 287 -4.01 2.45 7.45
N ALA A 288 -5.25 2.17 7.05
CA ALA A 288 -5.55 1.44 5.83
C ALA A 288 -5.12 2.19 4.57
N GLU A 289 -5.38 3.49 4.48
CA GLU A 289 -4.95 4.35 3.37
C GLU A 289 -3.42 4.36 3.27
N THR A 290 -2.72 4.59 4.38
CA THR A 290 -1.25 4.58 4.44
C THR A 290 -0.68 3.25 3.96
N LEU A 291 -1.22 2.12 4.41
CA LEU A 291 -0.75 0.81 3.98
C LEU A 291 -1.07 0.54 2.50
N ALA A 292 -2.25 0.93 2.04
CA ALA A 292 -2.66 0.74 0.66
C ALA A 292 -1.72 1.47 -0.30
N GLU A 293 -1.41 2.74 -0.05
CA GLU A 293 -0.48 3.54 -0.85
C GLU A 293 0.91 2.89 -0.92
N ILE A 294 1.42 2.44 0.23
CA ILE A 294 2.70 1.74 0.31
C ILE A 294 2.67 0.46 -0.52
N LEU A 295 1.68 -0.41 -0.32
CA LEU A 295 1.60 -1.69 -1.02
C LEU A 295 1.41 -1.48 -2.53
N GLN A 296 0.61 -0.50 -2.95
CA GLN A 296 0.46 -0.12 -4.36
C GLN A 296 1.79 0.35 -4.97
N SER A 297 2.61 1.11 -4.23
CA SER A 297 3.96 1.49 -4.67
C SER A 297 4.87 0.27 -4.90
N LEU A 298 4.63 -0.83 -4.15
CA LEU A 298 5.28 -2.13 -4.28
C LEU A 298 4.61 -3.07 -5.31
N LYS A 299 3.70 -2.52 -6.12
CA LYS A 299 2.94 -3.22 -7.18
C LYS A 299 1.94 -4.27 -6.67
N PHE A 300 1.45 -4.14 -5.44
CA PHE A 300 0.31 -4.94 -4.99
C PHE A 300 -1.00 -4.42 -5.60
N LYS A 301 -1.85 -5.36 -6.01
CA LYS A 301 -3.27 -5.13 -6.29
C LYS A 301 -4.00 -5.09 -4.95
N THR A 302 -4.25 -3.90 -4.43
CA THR A 302 -4.91 -3.72 -3.12
C THR A 302 -6.43 -3.65 -3.29
N VAL A 303 -7.18 -4.22 -2.36
CA VAL A 303 -8.62 -4.02 -2.17
C VAL A 303 -8.77 -3.41 -0.77
N THR A 304 -9.15 -2.14 -0.70
CA THR A 304 -9.22 -1.39 0.57
C THR A 304 -10.67 -1.01 0.85
N LEU A 305 -11.19 -1.45 1.99
CA LEU A 305 -12.58 -1.22 2.38
C LEU A 305 -12.66 -0.69 3.83
N GLY A 306 -13.69 0.10 4.09
CA GLY A 306 -13.93 0.74 5.38
C GLY A 306 -15.31 0.44 5.93
N ASP A 307 -15.40 0.34 7.25
CA ASP A 307 -16.65 0.26 8.03
C ASP A 307 -17.62 -0.86 7.61
N LEU A 308 -17.07 -2.06 7.40
CA LEU A 308 -17.83 -3.21 6.92
C LEU A 308 -18.63 -3.92 8.02
N LYS A 309 -19.85 -4.31 7.66
CA LYS A 309 -20.73 -5.22 8.42
C LYS A 309 -20.29 -6.67 8.27
N LEU A 310 -20.83 -7.55 9.13
CA LEU A 310 -20.43 -8.96 9.18
C LEU A 310 -20.55 -9.66 7.83
N GLU A 311 -21.69 -9.52 7.15
CA GLU A 311 -21.94 -10.19 5.88
C GLU A 311 -21.09 -9.60 4.74
N GLU A 312 -20.79 -8.31 4.77
CA GLU A 312 -19.91 -7.64 3.81
C GLU A 312 -18.45 -8.10 3.98
N MET A 313 -17.98 -8.21 5.24
CA MET A 313 -16.67 -8.78 5.54
C MET A 313 -16.57 -10.23 5.07
N LYS A 314 -17.58 -11.07 5.35
CA LYS A 314 -17.60 -12.46 4.88
C LYS A 314 -17.59 -12.54 3.36
N PHE A 315 -18.37 -11.70 2.70
CA PHE A 315 -18.44 -11.62 1.24
C PHE A 315 -17.08 -11.25 0.65
N ILE A 316 -16.47 -10.14 1.09
CA ILE A 316 -15.20 -9.71 0.49
C ILE A 316 -14.05 -10.67 0.79
N ILE A 317 -14.02 -11.32 1.96
CA ILE A 317 -12.99 -12.33 2.26
C ILE A 317 -13.13 -13.54 1.31
N LYS A 318 -14.36 -13.92 0.94
CA LYS A 318 -14.62 -14.96 -0.07
C LYS A 318 -14.27 -14.52 -1.49
N GLU A 319 -14.43 -13.23 -1.83
CA GLU A 319 -14.01 -12.71 -3.14
C GLU A 319 -12.49 -12.59 -3.22
N TYR A 320 -11.83 -12.09 -2.18
CA TYR A 320 -10.37 -12.00 -2.09
C TYR A 320 -9.69 -13.36 -2.25
N ARG A 321 -10.31 -14.43 -1.73
CA ARG A 321 -9.86 -15.82 -1.95
C ARG A 321 -9.58 -16.12 -3.43
N LYS A 322 -10.36 -15.56 -4.37
CA LYS A 322 -10.21 -15.83 -5.82
C LYS A 322 -8.96 -15.19 -6.43
N LEU A 323 -8.29 -14.30 -5.70
CA LEU A 323 -7.02 -13.68 -6.09
C LEU A 323 -5.81 -14.47 -5.54
N LEU A 324 -6.06 -15.50 -4.72
CA LEU A 324 -5.00 -16.35 -4.17
C LEU A 324 -4.65 -17.44 -5.18
N GLY A 325 -3.36 -17.73 -5.31
CA GLY A 325 -2.85 -18.73 -6.24
C GLY A 325 -1.43 -19.16 -5.90
N GLU A 326 -0.91 -20.12 -6.65
CA GLU A 326 0.47 -20.58 -6.47
C GLU A 326 1.47 -19.48 -6.87
N GLY A 327 2.51 -19.27 -6.06
CA GLY A 327 3.50 -18.20 -6.29
C GLY A 327 3.05 -16.80 -5.85
N VAL A 328 1.78 -16.61 -5.48
CA VAL A 328 1.22 -15.29 -5.14
C VAL A 328 1.68 -14.81 -3.77
N TYR A 329 1.92 -13.50 -3.63
CA TYR A 329 2.16 -12.87 -2.35
C TYR A 329 0.86 -12.22 -1.88
N ALA A 330 0.27 -12.79 -0.84
CA ALA A 330 -0.99 -12.39 -0.27
C ALA A 330 -0.75 -11.61 1.02
N VAL A 331 -1.38 -10.44 1.13
CA VAL A 331 -1.41 -9.62 2.35
C VAL A 331 -2.85 -9.47 2.82
N PHE A 332 -3.12 -9.83 4.07
CA PHE A 332 -4.38 -9.54 4.74
C PHE A 332 -4.11 -8.61 5.92
N TYR A 333 -4.66 -7.40 5.87
CA TYR A 333 -4.57 -6.42 6.95
C TYR A 333 -5.96 -6.10 7.49
N PHE A 334 -6.13 -6.21 8.80
CA PHE A 334 -7.32 -5.76 9.50
C PHE A 334 -6.93 -4.80 10.62
N VAL A 335 -7.60 -3.65 10.66
CA VAL A 335 -7.48 -2.65 11.73
C VAL A 335 -8.87 -2.29 12.25
N GLY A 336 -9.06 -2.38 13.56
CA GLY A 336 -10.37 -2.19 14.20
C GLY A 336 -10.48 -2.82 15.57
N HIS A 337 -11.71 -2.98 16.05
CA HIS A 337 -11.98 -3.76 17.25
C HIS A 337 -11.78 -5.25 16.98
N GLY A 338 -11.27 -5.92 18.00
CA GLY A 338 -11.08 -7.35 18.00
C GLY A 338 -10.73 -7.80 19.40
N PHE A 339 -10.67 -9.11 19.56
CA PHE A 339 -10.33 -9.73 20.82
C PHE A 339 -9.66 -11.08 20.58
N GLU A 340 -9.08 -11.61 21.65
CA GLU A 340 -8.52 -12.96 21.64
C GLU A 340 -9.31 -13.86 22.59
N ALA A 341 -9.70 -15.04 22.11
CA ALA A 341 -10.29 -16.09 22.93
C ALA A 341 -9.59 -17.41 22.64
N ASN A 342 -9.08 -18.07 23.68
CA ASN A 342 -8.33 -19.33 23.59
C ASN A 342 -7.19 -19.29 22.54
N GLY A 343 -6.39 -18.22 22.53
CA GLY A 343 -5.28 -18.06 21.59
C GLY A 343 -5.69 -17.80 20.13
N GLN A 344 -6.98 -17.54 19.87
CA GLN A 344 -7.52 -17.19 18.56
C GLN A 344 -8.01 -15.75 18.51
N CYS A 345 -7.64 -15.05 17.45
CA CYS A 345 -8.11 -13.69 17.20
C CYS A 345 -9.47 -13.71 16.50
N TYR A 346 -10.33 -12.81 16.96
CA TYR A 346 -11.64 -12.52 16.38
C TYR A 346 -11.70 -11.07 15.94
N LEU A 347 -12.16 -10.85 14.70
CA LEU A 347 -12.34 -9.55 14.10
C LEU A 347 -13.80 -9.12 14.31
N LEU A 348 -14.02 -7.88 14.77
CA LEU A 348 -15.36 -7.35 15.01
C LEU A 348 -15.84 -6.48 13.82
N PRO A 349 -16.99 -6.82 13.24
CA PRO A 349 -17.70 -5.95 12.29
C PRO A 349 -18.30 -4.71 12.94
N THR A 350 -18.64 -3.70 12.13
CA THR A 350 -19.26 -2.45 12.61
C THR A 350 -20.66 -2.65 13.19
N ASP A 351 -21.40 -3.67 12.74
CA ASP A 351 -22.73 -4.03 13.21
C ASP A 351 -22.75 -5.02 14.38
N ALA A 352 -21.59 -5.34 14.97
CA ALA A 352 -21.52 -6.24 16.12
C ALA A 352 -22.34 -5.71 17.32
N PRO A 353 -23.11 -6.57 18.01
CA PRO A 353 -23.96 -6.16 19.12
C PRO A 353 -23.13 -5.94 20.40
N GLY A 354 -22.65 -4.72 20.59
CA GLY A 354 -22.16 -4.15 21.86
C GLY A 354 -21.33 -5.08 22.75
N HIS A 355 -21.74 -5.29 24.00
CA HIS A 355 -21.04 -6.16 24.96
C HIS A 355 -21.59 -7.61 25.02
N THR A 356 -22.53 -7.96 24.15
CA THR A 356 -23.26 -9.24 24.16
C THR A 356 -23.12 -10.01 22.84
N TYR A 357 -21.99 -9.86 22.15
CA TYR A 357 -21.72 -10.61 20.93
C TYR A 357 -21.34 -12.07 21.23
N GLY A 358 -22.03 -13.00 20.59
CA GLY A 358 -21.59 -14.39 20.42
C GLY A 358 -20.69 -14.61 19.18
N PRO A 359 -20.15 -15.84 19.01
CA PRO A 359 -19.26 -16.20 17.89
C PRO A 359 -19.84 -15.91 16.50
N GLN A 360 -21.16 -16.01 16.36
CA GLN A 360 -21.89 -15.75 15.13
C GLN A 360 -21.83 -14.29 14.65
N HIS A 361 -21.51 -13.35 15.53
CA HIS A 361 -21.41 -11.92 15.21
C HIS A 361 -19.98 -11.46 14.88
N CYS A 362 -19.03 -12.39 14.91
CA CYS A 362 -17.60 -12.10 14.75
C CYS A 362 -17.01 -12.94 13.62
N ILE A 363 -15.82 -12.57 13.16
CA ILE A 363 -15.05 -13.39 12.22
C ILE A 363 -13.83 -13.96 12.93
N SER A 364 -13.77 -15.29 13.05
CA SER A 364 -12.60 -15.99 13.58
C SER A 364 -11.50 -16.03 12.52
N MET A 365 -10.24 -15.82 12.92
CA MET A 365 -9.10 -16.01 12.02
C MET A 365 -8.97 -17.46 11.54
N ASP A 366 -9.42 -18.46 12.32
CA ASP A 366 -9.46 -19.86 11.86
C ASP A 366 -10.44 -20.02 10.67
N TRP A 367 -11.56 -19.29 10.67
CA TRP A 367 -12.47 -19.24 9.52
C TRP A 367 -11.80 -18.59 8.31
N VAL A 368 -11.16 -17.43 8.48
CA VAL A 368 -10.45 -16.73 7.38
C VAL A 368 -9.39 -17.65 6.74
N LEU A 369 -8.59 -18.32 7.57
CA LEU A 369 -7.60 -19.28 7.11
C LEU A 369 -8.23 -20.49 6.42
N SER A 370 -9.37 -20.99 6.91
CA SER A 370 -10.09 -22.07 6.24
C SER A 370 -10.56 -21.66 4.84
N VAL A 371 -10.98 -20.41 4.66
CA VAL A 371 -11.36 -19.86 3.34
C VAL A 371 -10.15 -19.78 2.40
N PHE A 372 -8.96 -19.46 2.93
CA PHE A 372 -7.73 -19.40 2.15
C PHE A 372 -7.09 -20.77 1.90
N SER A 373 -7.47 -21.80 2.65
CA SER A 373 -6.77 -23.10 2.71
C SER A 373 -6.74 -23.90 1.41
N ASP A 374 -7.65 -23.60 0.48
CA ASP A 374 -7.68 -24.23 -0.84
C ASP A 374 -6.55 -23.75 -1.77
N TYR A 375 -5.90 -22.63 -1.43
CA TYR A 375 -4.83 -22.03 -2.20
C TYR A 375 -3.51 -22.00 -1.43
N ASN A 376 -2.40 -21.98 -2.15
CA ASN A 376 -1.06 -22.01 -1.57
C ASN A 376 -0.22 -20.82 -2.06
N PRO A 377 -0.46 -19.60 -1.53
CA PRO A 377 0.37 -18.45 -1.86
C PRO A 377 1.85 -18.71 -1.50
N ALA A 378 2.77 -18.11 -2.22
CA ALA A 378 4.18 -18.18 -1.87
C ALA A 378 4.51 -17.45 -0.56
N LEU A 379 3.78 -16.37 -0.27
CA LEU A 379 3.81 -15.61 0.97
C LEU A 379 2.38 -15.29 1.41
N ASN A 380 2.04 -15.61 2.65
CA ASN A 380 0.78 -15.24 3.29
C ASN A 380 1.09 -14.35 4.51
N LEU A 381 1.04 -13.04 4.32
CA LEU A 381 1.31 -12.05 5.36
C LEU A 381 -0.01 -11.57 5.97
N ILE A 382 -0.21 -11.87 7.25
CA ILE A 382 -1.38 -11.46 8.03
C ILE A 382 -0.94 -10.42 9.04
N LEU A 383 -1.51 -9.22 8.96
CA LEU A 383 -1.25 -8.11 9.87
C LEU A 383 -2.55 -7.79 10.61
N LEU A 384 -2.53 -7.89 11.94
CA LEU A 384 -3.71 -7.65 12.78
C LEU A 384 -3.43 -6.51 13.76
N ASP A 385 -4.07 -5.37 13.51
CA ASP A 385 -4.01 -4.18 14.36
C ASP A 385 -5.30 -4.05 15.16
N ILE A 386 -5.41 -4.95 16.15
CA ILE A 386 -6.56 -5.11 17.02
C ILE A 386 -6.13 -5.22 18.47
N CYS A 387 -7.03 -4.89 19.39
CA CYS A 387 -6.89 -5.33 20.78
C CYS A 387 -6.94 -6.87 20.86
N ARG A 388 -6.14 -7.45 21.75
CA ARG A 388 -6.14 -8.91 22.03
C ARG A 388 -6.50 -9.18 23.49
N LYS A 389 -7.31 -8.31 24.08
CA LYS A 389 -7.85 -8.48 25.43
C LYS A 389 -8.90 -9.58 25.42
N PHE A 390 -8.95 -10.35 26.49
CA PHE A 390 -9.99 -11.35 26.70
C PHE A 390 -11.30 -10.66 27.08
N LEU A 391 -12.37 -10.89 26.31
CA LEU A 391 -13.65 -10.21 26.48
C LEU A 391 -14.93 -11.08 26.49
N PRO A 392 -14.95 -12.39 26.14
CA PRO A 392 -16.21 -13.12 26.11
C PRO A 392 -16.60 -13.73 27.46
N SER A 393 -17.89 -13.62 27.80
CA SER A 393 -18.53 -14.26 28.96
C SER A 393 -18.54 -15.80 28.86
N ASP A 394 -18.60 -16.33 27.62
CA ASP A 394 -18.79 -17.75 27.32
C ASP A 394 -17.64 -18.30 26.43
N LEU A 395 -16.48 -18.52 27.02
CA LEU A 395 -15.27 -18.99 26.32
C LEU A 395 -15.46 -20.30 25.52
N ASP A 396 -16.27 -21.21 26.05
CA ASP A 396 -16.49 -22.53 25.45
C ASP A 396 -17.18 -22.44 24.09
N LEU A 397 -18.14 -21.52 23.94
CA LEU A 397 -18.85 -21.31 22.68
C LEU A 397 -17.91 -20.80 21.58
N PHE A 398 -17.04 -19.84 21.91
CA PHE A 398 -16.03 -19.34 20.96
C PHE A 398 -15.01 -20.43 20.60
N THR A 399 -14.57 -21.21 21.57
CA THR A 399 -13.63 -22.31 21.34
C THR A 399 -14.22 -23.35 20.38
N GLN A 400 -15.43 -23.84 20.66
CA GLN A 400 -16.11 -24.82 19.81
C GLN A 400 -16.38 -24.27 18.39
N TYR A 401 -16.77 -23.00 18.28
CA TYR A 401 -16.98 -22.34 17.01
C TYR A 401 -15.70 -22.25 16.16
N ALA A 402 -14.54 -21.97 16.74
CA ALA A 402 -13.28 -21.98 15.99
C ALA A 402 -12.85 -23.40 15.61
N GLU A 403 -13.05 -24.38 16.50
CA GLU A 403 -12.62 -25.77 16.31
C GLU A 403 -13.26 -26.45 15.10
N GLN A 404 -14.48 -26.07 14.72
CA GLN A 404 -15.12 -26.63 13.52
C GLN A 404 -14.34 -26.31 12.23
N TYR A 405 -13.66 -25.16 12.16
CA TYR A 405 -12.86 -24.76 11.00
C TYR A 405 -11.47 -25.40 11.01
N ARG A 406 -10.97 -25.74 12.21
CA ARG A 406 -9.68 -26.40 12.42
C ARG A 406 -9.60 -27.81 11.85
N LYS A 407 -10.72 -28.52 11.73
CA LYS A 407 -10.77 -29.89 11.17
C LYS A 407 -10.65 -29.90 9.65
N ASN A 408 -11.01 -28.80 8.98
CA ASN A 408 -11.10 -28.71 7.51
C ASN A 408 -9.97 -27.88 6.88
N ALA A 409 -9.28 -27.02 7.63
CA ALA A 409 -8.15 -26.25 7.10
C ALA A 409 -6.90 -27.14 6.93
N LYS A 410 -6.32 -27.19 5.72
CA LYS A 410 -4.98 -27.79 5.49
C LYS A 410 -3.99 -27.13 6.44
N VAL A 411 -3.39 -27.91 7.33
CA VAL A 411 -2.70 -27.44 8.54
C VAL A 411 -1.63 -26.41 8.21
N ASN A 412 -1.92 -25.14 8.49
CA ASN A 412 -0.96 -24.04 8.43
C ASN A 412 -0.81 -23.42 9.82
N ARG A 413 -0.42 -24.24 10.81
CA ARG A 413 -0.37 -23.82 12.22
C ARG A 413 1.02 -23.33 12.60
N ASN A 414 1.08 -22.07 13.05
CA ASN A 414 2.19 -21.47 13.81
C ASN A 414 1.95 -21.47 15.32
N THR A 415 0.86 -22.09 15.79
CA THR A 415 0.55 -22.18 17.22
C THR A 415 0.68 -23.63 17.66
N VAL A 416 1.84 -23.98 18.21
CA VAL A 416 1.98 -25.17 19.04
C VAL A 416 1.48 -24.78 20.44
N TYR A 417 0.33 -25.32 20.86
CA TYR A 417 0.03 -25.33 22.29
C TYR A 417 0.96 -26.38 22.89
N GLY A 418 2.12 -25.93 23.36
CA GLY A 418 3.01 -26.77 24.15
C GLY A 418 2.37 -26.99 25.51
N TYR A 419 1.50 -28.00 25.64
CA TYR A 419 1.44 -28.69 26.90
C TYR A 419 2.72 -29.51 26.96
N ALA A 420 3.65 -29.13 27.84
CA ALA A 420 4.67 -30.06 28.28
C ALA A 420 3.93 -31.19 29.01
N THR A 421 3.48 -32.20 28.27
CA THR A 421 3.06 -33.47 28.83
C THR A 421 4.31 -34.32 28.91
N SER A 422 4.59 -34.85 30.10
CA SER A 422 5.64 -35.84 30.38
C SER A 422 5.37 -37.20 29.73
N ASP A 423 4.31 -37.32 28.94
CA ASP A 423 3.81 -38.57 28.38
C ASP A 423 3.96 -38.60 26.85
N LEU A 424 4.96 -39.37 26.38
CA LEU A 424 5.38 -39.47 24.98
C LEU A 424 4.33 -40.16 24.11
N ASP A 425 3.52 -41.05 24.70
CA ASP A 425 2.49 -41.82 23.99
C ASP A 425 1.29 -40.96 23.61
N LEU A 426 0.92 -39.99 24.47
CA LEU A 426 -0.15 -39.04 24.19
C LEU A 426 0.22 -38.06 23.06
N PHE A 427 1.49 -37.66 22.98
CA PHE A 427 2.01 -36.85 21.89
C PHE A 427 2.06 -37.65 20.58
N THR A 428 2.42 -38.94 20.63
CA THR A 428 2.49 -39.80 19.46
C THR A 428 1.10 -40.05 18.88
N GLN A 429 0.10 -40.39 19.70
CA GLN A 429 -1.30 -40.48 19.26
C GLN A 429 -1.83 -39.13 18.75
N TYR A 430 -1.52 -38.02 19.43
CA TYR A 430 -1.90 -36.69 18.97
C TYR A 430 -1.25 -36.30 17.65
N ALA A 431 0.01 -36.68 17.40
CA ALA A 431 0.74 -36.37 16.17
C ALA A 431 0.34 -37.30 15.00
N GLU A 432 0.02 -38.56 15.27
CA GLU A 432 -0.33 -39.56 14.26
C GLU A 432 -1.67 -39.29 13.56
N GLN A 433 -2.65 -38.70 14.26
CA GLN A 433 -3.91 -38.25 13.64
C GLN A 433 -3.69 -37.14 12.58
N TYR A 434 -2.57 -36.40 12.62
CA TYR A 434 -2.25 -35.36 11.64
C TYR A 434 -1.30 -35.83 10.52
N ARG A 435 -0.67 -37.01 10.66
CA ARG A 435 0.25 -37.59 9.67
C ARG A 435 -0.44 -38.01 8.38
N LYS A 436 -1.73 -38.35 8.43
CA LYS A 436 -2.41 -39.01 7.30
C LYS A 436 -2.90 -38.09 6.19
N ASN A 437 -3.08 -36.77 6.38
CA ASN A 437 -3.71 -35.93 5.34
C ASN A 437 -3.33 -34.42 5.29
N ALA A 438 -2.32 -33.94 6.03
CA ALA A 438 -2.03 -32.49 6.10
C ALA A 438 -0.71 -32.08 5.42
N LYS A 439 -0.79 -31.38 4.27
CA LYS A 439 0.34 -30.67 3.66
C LYS A 439 0.53 -29.34 4.38
N VAL A 440 1.61 -29.19 5.15
CA VAL A 440 1.92 -27.96 5.90
C VAL A 440 2.58 -26.94 4.97
N ASN A 441 1.98 -25.76 4.82
CA ASN A 441 2.49 -24.71 3.94
C ASN A 441 3.43 -23.77 4.73
N ARG A 442 4.74 -23.78 4.43
CA ARG A 442 5.76 -22.99 5.17
C ARG A 442 5.90 -21.56 4.63
N ASN A 443 4.81 -20.81 4.64
CA ASN A 443 4.66 -19.57 3.86
C ASN A 443 3.97 -18.42 4.62
N THR A 444 3.60 -18.60 5.89
CA THR A 444 2.73 -17.66 6.62
C THR A 444 3.48 -16.87 7.68
N VAL A 445 3.22 -15.57 7.73
CA VAL A 445 3.75 -14.61 8.70
C VAL A 445 2.59 -13.86 9.34
N TYR A 446 2.52 -13.85 10.66
CA TYR A 446 1.60 -13.04 11.45
C TYR A 446 2.36 -11.92 12.14
N GLY A 447 1.98 -10.68 11.86
CA GLY A 447 2.37 -9.52 12.65
C GLY A 447 1.16 -9.03 13.45
N TYR A 448 1.17 -9.25 14.76
CA TYR A 448 0.18 -8.68 15.65
C TYR A 448 0.69 -7.35 16.20
N ALA A 449 -0.15 -6.32 16.14
CA ALA A 449 0.19 -5.00 16.69
C ALA A 449 0.44 -5.02 18.20
N THR A 450 -0.14 -5.99 18.91
CA THR A 450 0.01 -6.20 20.35
C THR A 450 0.01 -7.69 20.71
N SER A 451 0.40 -8.02 21.94
CA SER A 451 0.52 -9.39 22.46
C SER A 451 -0.82 -9.87 23.02
N GLY A 452 -0.98 -11.18 23.17
CA GLY A 452 -2.17 -11.76 23.82
C GLY A 452 -2.43 -11.12 25.19
N GLY A 453 -3.68 -10.75 25.46
CA GLY A 453 -4.09 -10.09 26.70
C GLY A 453 -3.84 -8.57 26.75
N VAL A 454 -3.19 -7.98 25.74
CA VAL A 454 -2.82 -6.56 25.72
C VAL A 454 -3.71 -5.79 24.72
N GLY A 455 -3.90 -4.49 24.97
CA GLY A 455 -4.59 -3.60 24.04
C GLY A 455 -3.70 -3.18 22.87
N ALA A 456 -4.30 -2.81 21.74
CA ALA A 456 -3.66 -1.99 20.71
C ALA A 456 -4.19 -0.57 20.88
N TYR A 457 -3.32 0.43 20.70
CA TYR A 457 -3.62 1.80 21.11
C TYR A 457 -3.43 2.80 19.96
N GLU A 458 -4.23 3.86 20.05
CA GLU A 458 -4.14 5.05 19.21
C GLU A 458 -3.67 6.23 20.07
N ILE A 459 -2.81 7.07 19.53
CA ILE A 459 -2.33 8.27 20.23
C ILE A 459 -3.12 9.47 19.70
N LYS A 460 -3.78 10.22 20.60
CA LYS A 460 -4.50 11.45 20.22
C LYS A 460 -3.54 12.45 19.57
N GLY A 461 -3.88 12.89 18.36
CA GLY A 461 -3.11 13.85 17.58
C GLY A 461 -2.08 13.25 16.62
N GLU A 462 -1.87 11.93 16.66
CA GLU A 462 -1.10 11.21 15.64
C GLU A 462 -2.02 10.78 14.49
N THR A 463 -1.49 10.81 13.27
CA THR A 463 -2.25 10.49 12.05
C THR A 463 -2.51 8.99 11.90
N ASN A 464 -1.63 8.16 12.46
CA ASN A 464 -1.67 6.70 12.36
C ASN A 464 -1.69 6.05 13.74
N GLY A 465 -2.23 4.84 13.82
CA GLY A 465 -2.11 3.96 14.97
C GLY A 465 -0.64 3.62 15.27
N VAL A 466 -0.35 3.21 16.51
CA VAL A 466 1.03 3.01 16.98
C VAL A 466 1.78 2.02 16.10
N PHE A 467 1.17 0.90 15.71
CA PHE A 467 1.84 -0.09 14.86
C PHE A 467 2.15 0.49 13.47
N MET A 468 1.15 1.08 12.81
CA MET A 468 1.32 1.66 11.47
C MET A 468 2.33 2.82 11.45
N LYS A 469 2.38 3.63 12.52
CA LYS A 469 3.34 4.74 12.68
C LYS A 469 4.79 4.31 12.47
N TYR A 470 5.20 3.14 12.97
CA TYR A 470 6.57 2.62 12.76
C TYR A 470 6.66 1.70 11.55
N PHE A 471 5.61 0.92 11.26
CA PHE A 471 5.61 -0.01 10.13
C PHE A 471 5.85 0.72 8.79
N LYS A 472 5.17 1.86 8.57
CA LYS A 472 5.30 2.66 7.35
C LYS A 472 6.73 3.12 7.05
N ASN A 473 7.56 3.33 8.07
CA ASN A 473 8.94 3.78 7.92
C ASN A 473 9.89 2.66 7.52
N ARG A 474 9.48 1.39 7.63
CA ARG A 474 10.35 0.22 7.43
C ARG A 474 9.94 -0.70 6.30
N VAL A 475 8.65 -0.72 5.97
CA VAL A 475 8.07 -1.57 4.92
C VAL A 475 8.66 -1.30 3.53
N LEU A 476 9.16 -0.08 3.29
CA LEU A 476 9.85 0.30 2.05
C LEU A 476 11.35 -0.10 2.02
N ASN A 477 11.86 -0.77 3.05
CA ASN A 477 13.22 -1.30 3.00
C ASN A 477 13.23 -2.60 2.18
N GLN A 478 14.20 -2.76 1.28
CA GLN A 478 14.39 -3.98 0.51
C GLN A 478 14.97 -5.11 1.38
N GLN A 479 14.15 -5.65 2.28
CA GLN A 479 14.53 -6.68 3.25
C GLN A 479 13.42 -7.73 3.40
N PRO A 480 13.76 -8.96 3.84
CA PRO A 480 12.76 -9.96 4.16
C PRO A 480 11.73 -9.43 5.15
N ILE A 481 10.46 -9.80 4.97
CA ILE A 481 9.35 -9.27 5.78
C ILE A 481 9.54 -9.51 7.28
N LEU A 482 10.15 -10.63 7.67
CA LEU A 482 10.48 -10.94 9.06
C LEU A 482 11.48 -9.94 9.65
N ASN A 483 12.45 -9.48 8.86
CA ASN A 483 13.43 -8.49 9.31
C ASN A 483 12.79 -7.12 9.45
N ILE A 484 11.89 -6.76 8.55
CA ILE A 484 11.09 -5.53 8.63
C ILE A 484 10.29 -5.53 9.94
N LEU A 485 9.50 -6.57 10.21
CA LEU A 485 8.66 -6.66 11.41
C LEU A 485 9.49 -6.63 12.70
N ASN A 486 10.58 -7.41 12.78
CA ASN A 486 11.48 -7.37 13.94
C ASN A 486 12.06 -5.97 14.21
N ARG A 487 12.38 -5.21 13.16
CA ARG A 487 12.87 -3.84 13.31
C ARG A 487 11.78 -2.87 13.74
N VAL A 488 10.55 -3.05 13.27
CA VAL A 488 9.38 -2.28 13.72
C VAL A 488 9.16 -2.49 15.22
N PHE A 489 9.29 -3.72 15.70
CA PHE A 489 9.08 -4.04 17.11
C PHE A 489 10.15 -3.39 17.99
N ARG A 490 11.41 -3.40 17.54
CA ARG A 490 12.51 -2.69 18.22
C ARG A 490 12.31 -1.18 18.26
N ASP A 491 11.62 -0.59 17.29
CA ASP A 491 11.31 0.83 17.33
C ASP A 491 10.23 1.17 18.34
N ILE A 492 9.20 0.32 18.42
CA ILE A 492 8.14 0.44 19.43
C ILE A 492 8.74 0.29 20.84
N GLU A 493 9.64 -0.67 21.04
CA GLU A 493 10.37 -0.87 22.31
C GLU A 493 11.20 0.36 22.73
N LYS A 494 11.79 1.08 21.76
CA LYS A 494 12.59 2.27 22.02
C LYS A 494 11.75 3.51 22.37
N ASP A 495 10.49 3.53 21.98
CA ASP A 495 9.61 4.66 22.27
C ASP A 495 9.03 4.58 23.68
N LYS A 496 9.54 5.45 24.56
CA LYS A 496 9.14 5.53 25.97
C LYS A 496 7.64 5.75 26.20
N LYS A 497 6.89 6.25 25.21
CA LYS A 497 5.44 6.50 25.34
C LYS A 497 4.60 5.24 25.13
N VAL A 498 5.10 4.27 24.36
CA VAL A 498 4.30 3.11 23.91
C VAL A 498 4.90 1.75 24.26
N ARG A 499 6.20 1.68 24.56
CA ARG A 499 6.93 0.43 24.84
C ARG A 499 6.28 -0.47 25.91
N ASP A 500 5.63 0.14 26.91
CA ASP A 500 5.05 -0.56 28.07
C ASP A 500 3.55 -0.84 27.88
N VAL A 501 2.96 -0.36 26.79
CA VAL A 501 1.52 -0.33 26.55
C VAL A 501 1.15 -1.15 25.31
N GLN A 502 2.02 -1.21 24.30
CA GLN A 502 1.83 -1.97 23.08
C GLN A 502 3.05 -2.84 22.82
N ILE A 503 2.86 -4.16 22.91
CA ILE A 503 3.93 -5.16 22.80
C ILE A 503 3.64 -6.03 21.57
N PRO A 504 4.18 -5.70 20.38
CA PRO A 504 3.88 -6.46 19.17
C PRO A 504 4.35 -7.92 19.26
N GLU A 505 3.65 -8.81 18.56
CA GLU A 505 3.98 -10.25 18.52
C GLU A 505 4.16 -10.71 17.07
N LEU A 506 5.17 -11.54 16.81
CA LEU A 506 5.47 -12.09 15.49
C LEU A 506 5.39 -13.62 15.56
N ARG A 507 4.58 -14.24 14.69
CA ARG A 507 4.57 -15.69 14.51
C ARG A 507 4.80 -16.04 13.05
N SER A 508 5.69 -16.98 12.75
CA SER A 508 6.04 -17.32 11.37
C SER A 508 6.42 -18.79 11.20
N ASN A 509 6.04 -19.37 10.06
CA ASN A 509 6.63 -20.60 9.50
C ASN A 509 7.24 -20.34 8.11
N LEU A 510 7.39 -19.07 7.71
CA LEU A 510 8.02 -18.70 6.46
C LEU A 510 9.50 -19.10 6.48
N THR A 511 9.90 -20.02 5.60
CA THR A 511 11.28 -20.51 5.53
C THR A 511 12.15 -19.78 4.52
N LYS A 512 11.55 -19.19 3.47
CA LYS A 512 12.29 -18.42 2.46
C LYS A 512 12.36 -16.94 2.85
N PRO A 513 13.46 -16.23 2.57
CA PRO A 513 13.63 -14.82 2.92
C PRO A 513 12.85 -13.88 1.99
N ARG A 514 11.52 -14.09 1.88
CA ARG A 514 10.64 -13.34 0.97
C ARG A 514 10.53 -11.88 1.41
N SER A 515 10.66 -10.97 0.45
CA SER A 515 10.50 -9.53 0.62
C SER A 515 9.28 -9.03 -0.13
N LEU A 516 8.60 -8.00 0.38
CA LEU A 516 7.53 -7.35 -0.38
C LEU A 516 8.05 -6.69 -1.68
N TYR A 517 9.38 -6.52 -1.81
CA TYR A 517 10.07 -6.03 -3.01
C TYR A 517 10.40 -7.10 -4.04
N ASP A 518 10.18 -8.39 -3.75
CA ASP A 518 10.54 -9.47 -4.66
C ASP A 518 9.93 -9.24 -6.07
N PRO A 519 10.69 -9.38 -7.15
CA PRO A 519 10.21 -9.07 -8.50
C PRO A 519 9.19 -10.10 -8.99
N PHE A 520 8.42 -9.74 -10.02
CA PHE A 520 7.51 -10.66 -10.69
C PHE A 520 8.25 -11.63 -11.59
N VAL A 521 7.81 -12.90 -11.67
CA VAL A 521 8.11 -13.77 -12.81
C VAL A 521 7.10 -13.46 -13.90
N VAL A 522 7.55 -12.91 -15.03
CA VAL A 522 6.69 -12.56 -16.17
C VAL A 522 6.82 -13.58 -17.31
N ASP A 523 7.61 -14.64 -17.12
CA ASP A 523 7.77 -15.70 -18.12
C ASP A 523 6.49 -16.55 -18.19
N GLY A 524 5.73 -16.33 -19.25
CA GLY A 524 4.43 -16.92 -19.50
C GLY A 524 3.31 -16.02 -19.02
N HIS A 525 2.56 -15.45 -19.97
CA HIS A 525 1.25 -14.85 -19.74
C HIS A 525 0.32 -15.92 -19.11
N THR A 526 0.36 -16.07 -17.79
CA THR A 526 -0.46 -17.06 -17.12
C THR A 526 -1.89 -16.55 -17.11
N ASN A 527 -2.82 -17.36 -17.63
CA ASN A 527 -4.27 -17.14 -17.55
C ASN A 527 -4.71 -16.78 -16.11
N SER A 528 -4.00 -17.27 -15.09
CA SER A 528 -4.20 -16.89 -13.67
C SER A 528 -3.95 -15.41 -13.39
N PHE A 529 -2.88 -14.79 -13.89
CA PHE A 529 -2.59 -13.37 -13.66
C PHE A 529 -3.62 -12.46 -14.35
N GLU A 530 -4.02 -12.81 -15.57
CA GLU A 530 -5.08 -12.08 -16.29
C GLU A 530 -6.43 -12.21 -15.58
N ASN A 531 -6.81 -13.41 -15.14
CA ASN A 531 -8.02 -13.63 -14.35
C ASN A 531 -8.00 -12.89 -13.01
N HIS A 532 -6.87 -12.89 -12.30
CA HIS A 532 -6.72 -12.08 -11.08
C HIS A 532 -6.86 -10.59 -11.37
N THR A 533 -6.30 -10.11 -12.49
CA THR A 533 -6.38 -8.70 -12.89
C THR A 533 -7.81 -8.29 -13.27
N ILE A 534 -8.53 -9.13 -14.02
CA ILE A 534 -9.94 -8.89 -14.37
C ILE A 534 -10.78 -8.89 -13.11
N HIS A 535 -10.61 -9.90 -12.24
CA HIS A 535 -11.38 -10.00 -11.01
C HIS A 535 -11.10 -8.85 -10.04
N TRP A 536 -9.84 -8.42 -9.92
CA TRP A 536 -9.48 -7.23 -9.16
C TRP A 536 -10.11 -5.95 -9.72
N ARG A 537 -10.15 -5.78 -11.04
CA ARG A 537 -10.85 -4.64 -11.68
C ARG A 537 -12.34 -4.66 -11.38
N LEU A 538 -12.98 -5.83 -11.43
CA LEU A 538 -14.41 -5.99 -11.08
C LEU A 538 -14.71 -5.61 -9.63
N MET A 539 -13.76 -5.81 -8.70
CA MET A 539 -13.92 -5.33 -7.32
C MET A 539 -13.77 -3.81 -7.17
N HIS A 540 -13.25 -3.11 -8.18
CA HIS A 540 -12.98 -1.67 -8.13
C HIS A 540 -13.94 -0.82 -8.98
N GLY A 541 -14.75 -1.45 -9.84
CA GLY A 541 -15.73 -0.77 -10.70
C GLY A 541 -15.13 -0.19 -11.97
#